data_AF-A0A392QCU8-F1
#
_entry.id   AF-A0A392QCU8-F1
#
_cell.length_a   1.000
_cell.length_b   1.000
_cell.length_c   1.000
_cell.angle_alpha   90.00
_cell.angle_beta   90.00
_cell.angle_gamma   90.00
#
_symmetry.space_group_name_H-M   'P 1'
#
loop_
_entity.id
_entity.type
_entity.pdbx_description
1 polymer ?
#
loop_
_entity_poly.entity_id
_entity_poly.type
_entity_poly.pdbx_seq_one_letter_code
_entity_poly.pdbx_strand_id
1 'polypeptide(L)'
;VGSQSSTMKMSPVPIHGGLSWKAFNEETTTTDDSSFTVTGLLEQINATRDLSDYLWYSTDVVINSNEGFFRNGKNPVLTVLSAGHALHVFINGQLSGQ
;
A
#
# COMPACT_ATOMS: atom_id res chain seq x y z
N VAL A 1 -21.05 -50.03 4.89
CA VAL A 1 -20.54 -49.05 5.88
C VAL A 1 -20.55 -47.69 5.20
N GLY A 2 -21.44 -46.78 5.62
CA GLY A 2 -21.58 -45.46 5.01
C GLY A 2 -20.85 -44.41 5.84
N SER A 3 -20.03 -43.57 5.20
CA SER A 3 -19.34 -42.46 5.85
C SER A 3 -20.33 -41.31 6.10
N GLN A 4 -20.47 -40.88 7.35
CA GLN A 4 -21.21 -39.67 7.70
C GLN A 4 -20.39 -38.46 7.26
N SER A 5 -20.99 -37.56 6.47
CA SER A 5 -20.41 -36.26 6.12
C SER A 5 -21.21 -35.13 6.76
N SER A 6 -20.52 -34.12 7.27
CA SER A 6 -21.13 -32.92 7.84
C SER A 6 -21.03 -31.75 6.86
N THR A 7 -22.07 -30.92 6.83
CA THR A 7 -22.07 -29.66 6.07
C THR A 7 -21.94 -28.49 7.05
N MET A 8 -20.83 -27.76 7.00
CA MET A 8 -20.68 -26.53 7.79
C MET A 8 -21.60 -25.43 7.25
N LYS A 9 -22.25 -24.71 8.18
CA LYS A 9 -22.99 -23.47 7.89
C LYS A 9 -22.47 -22.37 8.81
N MET A 10 -22.14 -21.22 8.24
CA MET A 10 -21.83 -20.00 8.99
C MET A 10 -23.11 -19.15 9.04
N SER A 11 -23.85 -19.26 10.13
CA SER A 11 -25.07 -18.46 10.33
C SER A 11 -24.71 -17.23 11.16
N PRO A 12 -25.04 -16.01 10.70
CA PRO A 12 -24.76 -14.80 11.47
C PRO A 12 -25.57 -14.80 12.77
N VAL A 13 -24.93 -14.45 13.89
CA VAL A 13 -25.62 -14.23 15.16
C VAL A 13 -26.36 -12.89 15.08
N PRO A 14 -27.67 -12.82 15.38
CA PRO A 14 -28.40 -11.56 15.34
C PRO A 14 -27.82 -10.55 16.33
N ILE A 15 -27.34 -9.41 15.82
CA ILE A 15 -26.90 -8.26 16.63
C ILE A 15 -28.03 -7.22 16.55
N HIS A 16 -28.68 -6.92 17.66
CA HIS A 16 -29.72 -5.89 17.72
C HIS A 16 -29.08 -4.51 17.52
N GLY A 17 -29.39 -3.86 16.39
CA GLY A 17 -28.92 -2.50 16.08
C GLY A 17 -27.58 -2.42 15.32
N GLY A 18 -26.94 -3.55 15.01
CA GLY A 18 -25.66 -3.56 14.29
C GLY A 18 -24.46 -3.08 15.12
N LEU A 19 -23.30 -2.96 14.48
CA LEU A 19 -22.06 -2.46 15.10
C LEU A 19 -21.92 -0.95 14.87
N SER A 20 -21.48 -0.22 15.89
CA SER A 20 -21.14 1.20 15.78
C SER A 20 -19.64 1.37 15.57
N TRP A 21 -19.23 1.52 14.31
CA TRP A 21 -17.82 1.61 13.92
C TRP A 21 -17.27 3.02 14.07
N LYS A 22 -15.99 3.10 14.45
CA LYS A 22 -15.15 4.29 14.31
C LYS A 22 -14.03 3.98 13.35
N ALA A 23 -13.61 4.96 12.57
CA ALA A 23 -12.52 4.84 11.61
C ALA A 23 -11.47 5.93 11.87
N PHE A 24 -10.22 5.59 11.58
CA PHE A 24 -9.09 6.50 11.51
C PHE A 24 -8.41 6.28 10.16
N ASN A 25 -8.06 7.38 9.49
CA ASN A 25 -7.36 7.33 8.22
C ASN A 25 -5.87 7.47 8.50
N GLU A 26 -5.10 6.47 8.10
CA GLU A 26 -3.65 6.55 8.15
C GLU A 26 -3.16 7.58 7.11
N GLU A 27 -2.25 8.46 7.53
CA GLU A 27 -1.67 9.48 6.65
C GLU A 27 -0.55 8.87 5.79
N THR A 28 -0.38 9.37 4.57
CA THR A 28 0.66 8.89 3.65
C THR A 28 2.02 9.58 3.87
N THR A 29 2.21 10.22 5.03
CA THR A 29 3.41 11.04 5.29
C THR A 29 4.65 10.18 5.26
N THR A 30 5.62 10.58 4.43
CA THR A 30 6.79 9.78 4.03
C THR A 30 7.90 9.72 5.07
N THR A 31 7.75 10.43 6.20
CA THR A 31 8.80 10.54 7.21
C THR A 31 8.18 10.58 8.60
N ASP A 32 8.44 9.52 9.34
CA ASP A 32 8.16 9.38 10.77
C ASP A 32 9.50 9.15 11.53
N ASP A 33 9.42 8.94 12.83
CA ASP A 33 10.60 8.67 13.67
C ASP A 33 11.29 7.33 13.32
N SER A 34 10.62 6.43 12.59
CA SER A 34 11.15 5.13 12.17
C SER A 34 11.80 5.15 10.78
N SER A 35 11.74 6.30 10.09
CA SER A 35 12.24 6.47 8.73
C SER A 35 13.77 6.58 8.69
N PHE A 36 14.37 6.01 7.66
CA PHE A 36 15.81 6.11 7.39
C PHE A 36 16.06 6.32 5.90
N THR A 37 17.26 6.81 5.55
CA THR A 37 17.66 7.05 4.16
C THR A 37 18.75 6.08 3.72
N VAL A 38 18.72 5.71 2.44
CA VAL A 38 19.71 4.83 1.82
C VAL A 38 19.85 5.19 0.34
N THR A 39 21.05 5.02 -0.22
CA THR A 39 21.25 5.11 -1.66
C THR A 39 20.99 3.73 -2.28
N GLY A 40 19.89 3.61 -3.02
CA GLY A 40 19.47 2.36 -3.67
C GLY A 40 18.21 1.77 -3.06
N LEU A 41 17.84 0.57 -3.50
CA LEU A 41 16.67 -0.17 -3.01
C LEU A 41 17.12 -1.31 -2.10
N LEU A 42 16.52 -1.40 -0.91
CA LEU A 42 16.68 -2.54 -0.01
C LEU A 42 15.58 -3.55 -0.26
N GLU A 43 15.82 -4.82 0.09
CA GLU A 43 14.79 -5.86 0.11
C GLU A 43 13.95 -5.75 1.39
N GLN A 44 12.65 -6.07 1.29
CA GLN A 44 11.67 -5.81 2.33
C GLN A 44 11.95 -6.57 3.63
N ILE A 45 12.13 -7.89 3.59
CA ILE A 45 12.36 -8.72 4.78
C ILE A 45 13.63 -8.27 5.51
N ASN A 46 14.69 -7.94 4.76
CA ASN A 46 15.92 -7.44 5.35
C ASN A 46 15.74 -6.08 6.04
N ALA A 47 14.94 -5.19 5.46
CA ALA A 47 14.67 -3.85 6.00
C ALA A 47 13.71 -3.89 7.21
N THR A 48 12.62 -4.66 7.14
CA THR A 48 11.62 -4.75 8.22
C THR A 48 11.98 -5.76 9.29
N ARG A 49 12.94 -6.66 9.03
CA ARG A 49 13.25 -7.82 9.88
C ARG A 49 12.03 -8.69 10.16
N ASP A 50 11.09 -8.73 9.22
CA ASP A 50 9.80 -9.43 9.35
C ASP A 50 8.95 -8.95 10.54
N LEU A 51 9.19 -7.71 11.00
CA LEU A 51 8.41 -7.10 12.09
C LEU A 51 7.12 -6.43 11.58
N SER A 52 7.01 -6.18 10.28
CA SER A 52 5.88 -5.54 9.63
C SER A 52 5.71 -6.06 8.20
N ASP A 53 4.45 -6.24 7.80
CA ASP A 53 4.04 -6.54 6.42
C ASP A 53 4.21 -5.33 5.48
N TYR A 54 4.39 -4.12 6.04
CA TYR A 54 4.46 -2.86 5.30
C TYR A 54 5.88 -2.27 5.34
N LEU A 55 6.34 -1.82 4.17
CA LEU A 55 7.55 -1.03 4.01
C LEU A 55 7.29 0.11 3.01
N TRP A 56 7.55 1.35 3.44
CA TRP A 56 7.45 2.53 2.59
C TRP A 56 8.78 2.78 1.86
N TYR A 57 8.72 2.81 0.52
CA TYR A 57 9.79 3.36 -0.31
C TYR A 57 9.38 4.76 -0.76
N SER A 58 10.13 5.77 -0.34
CA SER A 58 9.92 7.17 -0.72
C SER A 58 11.14 7.71 -1.47
N THR A 59 10.89 8.51 -2.50
CA THR A 59 11.95 9.19 -3.26
C THR A 59 11.39 10.45 -3.90
N ASP A 60 12.22 11.47 -4.04
CA ASP A 60 11.86 12.72 -4.68
C ASP A 60 12.23 12.70 -6.16
N VAL A 61 11.27 13.06 -7.01
CA VAL A 61 11.50 13.25 -8.46
C VAL A 61 11.37 14.73 -8.78
N VAL A 62 12.51 15.38 -9.06
CA VAL A 62 12.53 16.79 -9.43
C VAL A 62 12.11 16.93 -10.91
N ILE A 63 11.01 17.65 -11.13
CA ILE A 63 10.47 17.93 -12.46
C ILE A 63 10.79 19.37 -12.86
N ASN A 64 11.47 19.56 -13.99
CA ASN A 64 11.77 20.89 -14.51
C ASN A 64 10.55 21.55 -15.14
N SER A 65 10.39 22.87 -14.97
CA SER A 65 9.27 23.63 -15.54
C SER A 65 9.21 23.63 -17.07
N ASN A 66 10.31 23.28 -17.74
CA ASN A 66 10.43 23.23 -19.19
C ASN A 66 10.11 21.85 -19.80
N GLU A 67 9.72 20.87 -18.98
CA GLU A 67 9.38 19.53 -19.47
C GLU A 67 8.26 19.57 -20.53
N GLY A 68 8.45 18.82 -21.61
CA GLY A 68 7.56 18.87 -22.77
C GLY A 68 6.14 18.41 -22.48
N PHE A 69 5.96 17.57 -21.45
CA PHE A 69 4.66 17.04 -21.05
C PHE A 69 3.73 18.13 -20.49
N PHE A 70 4.27 19.21 -19.92
CA PHE A 70 3.48 20.38 -19.54
C PHE A 70 2.86 21.12 -20.73
N ARG A 71 3.50 21.05 -21.91
CA ARG A 71 3.07 21.79 -23.11
C ARG A 71 2.10 20.99 -23.98
N ASN A 72 2.24 19.67 -23.98
CA ASN A 72 1.47 18.78 -24.86
C ASN A 72 0.32 18.05 -24.14
N GLY A 73 0.15 18.28 -22.83
CA GLY A 73 -0.92 17.69 -22.02
C GLY A 73 -0.79 16.19 -21.78
N LYS A 74 0.38 15.59 -22.06
CA LYS A 74 0.66 14.19 -21.73
C LYS A 74 1.11 14.08 -20.28
N ASN A 75 0.92 12.90 -19.69
CA ASN A 75 1.47 12.59 -18.37
C ASN A 75 2.78 11.80 -18.52
N PRO A 76 3.75 12.00 -17.60
CA PRO A 76 4.88 11.10 -17.49
C PRO A 76 4.40 9.69 -17.11
N VAL A 77 5.22 8.68 -17.44
CA VAL A 77 4.95 7.28 -17.10
C VAL A 77 5.90 6.85 -15.98
N LEU A 78 5.33 6.43 -14.85
CA LEU A 78 6.07 5.79 -13.77
C LEU A 78 5.90 4.27 -13.90
N THR A 79 7.00 3.53 -13.97
CA THR A 79 7.02 2.07 -13.96
C THR A 79 7.75 1.60 -12.70
N VAL A 80 7.08 0.78 -11.89
CA VAL A 80 7.66 0.19 -10.69
C VAL A 80 7.59 -1.32 -10.82
N LEU A 81 8.73 -1.98 -10.64
CA LEU A 81 8.82 -3.44 -10.58
C LEU A 81 9.07 -3.84 -9.14
N SER A 82 8.21 -4.68 -8.59
CA SER A 82 8.32 -5.19 -7.22
C SER A 82 8.45 -6.71 -7.24
N ALA A 83 9.25 -7.25 -6.32
CA ALA A 83 9.30 -8.69 -6.03
C ALA A 83 8.23 -9.12 -5.01
N GLY A 84 7.53 -8.17 -4.41
CA GLY A 84 6.53 -8.40 -3.37
C GLY A 84 5.14 -8.76 -3.91
N HIS A 85 4.25 -9.10 -2.98
CA HIS A 85 2.91 -9.59 -3.29
C HIS A 85 1.88 -8.49 -3.63
N ALA A 86 2.10 -7.26 -3.14
CA ALA A 86 1.25 -6.10 -3.38
C ALA A 86 2.09 -4.81 -3.37
N LEU A 87 1.63 -3.79 -4.08
CA LEU A 87 2.23 -2.47 -4.13
C LEU A 87 1.11 -1.42 -4.16
N HIS A 88 1.30 -0.29 -3.48
CA HIS A 88 0.46 0.90 -3.65
C HIS A 88 1.36 2.07 -4.00
N VAL A 89 1.00 2.80 -5.06
CA VAL A 89 1.78 3.94 -5.54
C VAL A 89 1.05 5.22 -5.16
N PHE A 90 1.73 6.07 -4.38
CA PHE A 90 1.25 7.40 -4.01
C PHE A 90 2.13 8.46 -4.68
N ILE A 91 1.50 9.44 -5.34
CA ILE A 91 2.18 10.60 -5.93
C ILE A 91 1.67 11.84 -5.19
N ASN A 92 2.58 12.59 -4.57
CA ASN A 92 2.24 13.78 -3.76
C ASN A 92 1.14 13.50 -2.71
N GLY A 93 1.22 12.35 -2.04
CA GLY A 93 0.25 11.90 -1.03
C GLY A 93 -1.08 11.34 -1.58
N GLN A 94 -1.25 11.27 -2.89
CA GLN A 94 -2.49 10.77 -3.50
C GLN A 94 -2.29 9.39 -4.12
N LEU A 95 -3.19 8.45 -3.80
CA LEU A 95 -3.19 7.11 -4.38
C LEU A 95 -3.35 7.20 -5.90
N SER A 96 -2.36 6.67 -6.62
CA SER A 96 -2.26 6.73 -8.09
C SER A 96 -2.33 5.36 -8.75
N GLY A 97 -2.14 4.27 -8.00
CA GLY A 97 -2.23 2.91 -8.51
C GLY A 97 -1.93 1.84 -7.47
N GLN A 98 -2.20 0.58 -7.84
CA GLN A 98 -1.90 -0.63 -7.09
C GLN A 98 -1.55 -1.77 -8.04
#